data_AF-A0A225VZ50-F1
#
_entry.id   AF-A0A225VZ50-F1
#
_cell.length_a   1.000
_cell.length_b   1.000
_cell.length_c   1.000
_cell.angle_alpha   90.00
_cell.angle_beta   90.00
_cell.angle_gamma   90.00
#
_symmetry.space_group_name_H-M   'P 1'
#
loop_
_entity.id
_entity.type
_entity.pdbx_description
1 polymer ?
#
loop_
_entity_poly.entity_id
_entity_poly.type
_entity_poly.pdbx_seq_one_letter_code
_entity_poly.pdbx_strand_id
1 'polypeptide(L)'
;MNVFDLLQASKKVTDPRKQIYSGFANGCGAHVMNLLIKDICSLTEFEKTLADAMVVIKFVHNHQPVLSAFQTKRETYKIKHDLILVVPIRWYSHYNACRYLRAAKFAVQALPRRMSPQF
;
A
#
# COMPACT_ATOMS: atom_id res chain seq x y z
N MET A 1 33.15 -20.04 -2.48
CA MET A 1 31.73 -19.87 -2.16
C MET A 1 31.18 -21.27 -1.93
N ASN A 2 31.04 -21.68 -0.66
CA ASN A 2 30.86 -23.10 -0.32
C ASN A 2 29.38 -23.49 -0.37
N VAL A 3 29.11 -24.75 -0.73
CA VAL A 3 27.76 -25.36 -0.78
C VAL A 3 27.01 -25.21 0.56
N PHE A 4 27.77 -25.08 1.66
CA PHE A 4 27.25 -24.83 3.00
C PHE A 4 26.57 -23.46 3.15
N ASP A 5 27.06 -22.43 2.44
CA ASP A 5 26.47 -21.08 2.45
C ASP A 5 25.14 -21.05 1.67
N LEU A 6 25.04 -21.83 0.59
CA LEU A 6 23.79 -22.02 -0.17
C LEU A 6 22.73 -22.77 0.64
N LEU A 7 23.14 -23.75 1.45
CA LEU A 7 22.24 -24.48 2.37
C LEU A 7 21.73 -23.60 3.52
N GLN A 8 22.54 -22.66 4.00
CA GLN A 8 22.08 -21.67 5.00
C GLN A 8 21.17 -20.60 4.39
N ALA A 9 21.40 -20.21 3.13
CA ALA A 9 20.50 -19.32 2.39
C ALA A 9 19.13 -19.97 2.12
N SER A 10 19.09 -21.27 1.83
CA SER A 10 17.85 -22.04 1.63
C SER A 10 17.00 -22.15 2.92
N LYS A 11 17.64 -22.25 4.10
CA LYS A 11 16.94 -22.31 5.39
C LYS A 11 16.33 -20.98 5.85
N LYS A 12 16.69 -19.85 5.24
CA LYS A 12 16.07 -18.53 5.49
C LYS A 12 14.92 -18.19 4.55
N VAL A 13 14.52 -19.11 3.68
CA VAL A 13 13.20 -19.03 3.04
C VAL A 13 12.20 -19.52 4.08
N THR A 14 11.76 -18.60 4.95
CA THR A 14 10.55 -18.80 5.75
C THR A 14 9.43 -19.17 4.80
N ASP A 15 9.01 -20.44 4.83
CA ASP A 15 7.86 -20.92 4.08
C ASP A 15 6.67 -20.01 4.43
N PRO A 16 6.13 -19.23 3.47
CA PRO A 16 5.02 -18.32 3.74
C PRO A 16 3.80 -19.07 4.28
N ARG A 17 3.72 -20.40 4.08
CA ARG A 17 2.66 -21.24 4.64
C ARG A 17 2.80 -21.47 6.15
N LYS A 18 4.00 -21.45 6.74
CA LYS A 18 4.17 -21.71 8.18
C LYS A 18 3.55 -20.62 9.07
N GLN A 19 3.50 -19.37 8.59
CA GLN A 19 2.86 -18.27 9.32
C GLN A 19 1.32 -18.37 9.29
N ILE A 20 0.76 -18.97 8.24
CA ILE A 20 -0.69 -19.20 8.10
C ILE A 20 -1.19 -20.25 9.10
N TYR A 21 -0.42 -21.33 9.30
CA TYR A 21 -0.84 -22.43 10.17
C TYR A 21 -0.58 -22.21 11.68
N SER A 22 0.41 -21.41 12.07
CA SER A 22 0.64 -21.11 13.50
C SER A 22 -0.37 -20.12 14.10
N GLY A 23 -1.17 -19.45 13.27
CA GLY A 23 -2.19 -18.49 13.68
C GLY A 23 -3.57 -19.10 13.92
N PHE A 24 -3.84 -20.33 13.46
CA PHE A 24 -5.19 -20.92 13.57
C PHE A 24 -5.58 -21.33 14.99
N ALA A 25 -4.59 -21.51 15.89
CA ALA A 25 -4.86 -21.88 17.27
C ALA A 25 -5.24 -20.69 18.18
N ASN A 26 -4.99 -19.43 17.78
CA ASN A 26 -5.25 -18.22 18.59
C ASN A 26 -5.64 -16.94 17.79
N GLY A 27 -5.82 -17.03 16.47
CA GLY A 27 -5.91 -15.86 15.58
C GLY A 27 -7.34 -15.42 15.29
N CYS A 28 -7.66 -14.18 15.64
CA CYS A 28 -8.87 -13.49 15.14
C CYS A 28 -8.92 -13.59 13.60
N GLY A 29 -10.04 -14.02 13.01
CA GLY A 29 -10.17 -14.18 11.55
C GLY A 29 -9.86 -12.90 10.76
N ALA A 30 -10.08 -11.73 11.37
CA ALA A 30 -9.71 -10.45 10.77
C ALA A 30 -8.18 -10.22 10.72
N HIS A 31 -7.42 -10.79 11.65
CA HIS A 31 -5.96 -10.82 11.58
C HIS A 31 -5.46 -11.71 10.43
N VAL A 32 -6.07 -12.88 10.26
CA VAL A 32 -5.76 -13.81 9.15
C VAL A 32 -6.05 -13.14 7.80
N MET A 33 -7.20 -12.49 7.64
CA MET A 33 -7.53 -11.74 6.42
C MET A 33 -6.53 -10.60 6.14
N ASN A 34 -6.06 -9.92 7.18
CA ASN A 34 -5.04 -8.87 7.02
C ASN A 34 -3.68 -9.44 6.57
N LEU A 35 -3.28 -10.62 7.04
CA LEU A 35 -2.08 -11.32 6.56
C LEU A 35 -2.24 -11.77 5.10
N LEU A 36 -3.38 -12.39 4.75
CA LEU A 36 -3.67 -12.79 3.38
C LEU A 36 -3.60 -11.62 2.38
N ILE A 37 -4.12 -10.45 2.77
CA ILE A 37 -4.02 -9.25 1.92
C ILE A 37 -2.57 -8.79 1.76
N LYS A 38 -1.74 -8.89 2.80
CA LYS A 38 -0.31 -8.58 2.69
C LYS A 38 0.39 -9.55 1.73
N ASP A 39 0.05 -10.83 1.79
CA ASP A 39 0.62 -11.86 0.91
C ASP A 39 0.17 -11.68 -0.55
N ILE A 40 -1.08 -11.26 -0.79
CA ILE A 40 -1.53 -10.92 -2.15
C ILE A 40 -0.80 -9.67 -2.66
N CYS A 41 -0.61 -8.67 -1.80
CA CYS A 41 0.10 -7.44 -2.16
C CYS A 41 1.62 -7.63 -2.36
N SER A 42 2.20 -8.77 -1.95
CA SER A 42 3.61 -9.09 -2.19
C SER A 42 3.86 -9.80 -3.52
N LEU A 43 2.80 -10.13 -4.28
CA LEU A 43 2.92 -10.58 -5.66
C LEU A 43 3.39 -9.41 -6.54
N THR A 44 4.32 -9.67 -7.45
CA THR A 44 5.05 -8.66 -8.24
C THR A 44 4.16 -7.63 -8.96
N GLU A 45 3.03 -8.06 -9.50
CA GLU A 45 2.09 -7.18 -10.21
C GLU A 45 1.38 -6.20 -9.26
N PHE A 46 0.97 -6.70 -8.09
CA PHE A 46 0.27 -5.91 -7.08
C PHE A 46 1.25 -5.02 -6.32
N GLU A 47 2.47 -5.49 -6.07
CA GLU A 47 3.53 -4.73 -5.43
C GLU A 47 3.86 -3.48 -6.25
N LYS A 48 4.05 -3.63 -7.58
CA LYS A 48 4.28 -2.50 -8.47
C LYS A 48 3.13 -1.49 -8.45
N THR A 49 1.90 -1.98 -8.58
CA THR A 49 0.71 -1.12 -8.55
C THR A 49 0.58 -0.37 -7.22
N LEU A 50 0.89 -1.04 -6.10
CA LEU A 50 0.88 -0.43 -4.77
C LEU A 50 1.99 0.61 -4.63
N ALA A 51 3.18 0.34 -5.14
CA ALA A 51 4.29 1.28 -5.15
C ALA A 51 3.94 2.56 -5.92
N ASP A 52 3.38 2.42 -7.13
CA ASP A 52 2.93 3.56 -7.95
C ASP A 52 1.83 4.36 -7.23
N ALA A 53 0.87 3.68 -6.62
CA ALA A 53 -0.17 4.32 -5.81
C ALA A 53 0.43 5.11 -4.64
N MET A 54 1.44 4.54 -3.96
CA MET A 54 2.12 5.18 -2.84
C MET A 54 2.92 6.41 -3.27
N VAL A 55 3.52 6.42 -4.48
CA VAL A 55 4.19 7.61 -5.04
C VAL A 55 3.19 8.76 -5.16
N VAL A 56 2.01 8.49 -5.73
CA VAL A 56 0.96 9.52 -5.90
C VAL A 56 0.46 10.04 -4.54
N ILE A 57 0.16 9.14 -3.61
CA ILE A 57 -0.33 9.53 -2.27
C ILE A 57 0.74 10.35 -1.53
N LYS A 58 2.01 9.94 -1.57
CA LYS A 58 3.12 10.69 -0.95
C LYS A 58 3.32 12.05 -1.61
N PHE A 59 3.22 12.14 -2.94
CA PHE A 59 3.32 13.41 -3.64
C PHE A 59 2.25 14.41 -3.16
N VAL A 60 0.99 13.99 -3.09
CA VAL A 60 -0.10 14.85 -2.60
C VAL A 60 0.15 15.31 -1.15
N HIS A 61 0.57 14.40 -0.26
CA HIS A 61 0.83 14.73 1.15
C HIS A 61 2.06 15.63 1.35
N ASN A 62 3.12 15.44 0.57
CA ASN A 62 4.38 16.18 0.74
C ASN A 62 4.30 17.61 0.20
N HIS A 63 3.41 17.88 -0.77
CA HIS A 63 3.26 19.20 -1.37
C HIS A 63 2.02 19.92 -0.83
N GLN A 64 2.20 20.80 0.16
CA GLN A 64 1.09 21.55 0.79
C GLN A 64 0.16 22.27 -0.20
N PRO A 65 0.64 22.93 -1.29
CA PRO A 65 -0.25 23.53 -2.27
C PRO A 65 -1.10 22.49 -3.01
N VAL A 66 -0.53 21.31 -3.30
CA VAL A 66 -1.23 20.20 -3.96
C VAL A 66 -2.24 19.56 -3.02
N LEU A 67 -1.91 19.42 -1.73
CA LEU A 67 -2.82 18.93 -0.70
C LEU A 67 -4.04 19.83 -0.56
N SER A 68 -3.83 21.15 -0.48
CA SER A 68 -4.94 22.12 -0.40
C SER A 68 -5.82 22.06 -1.65
N ALA A 69 -5.22 22.03 -2.85
CA ALA A 69 -5.96 21.86 -4.09
C ALA A 69 -6.73 20.53 -4.13
N PHE A 70 -6.13 19.45 -3.64
CA PHE A 70 -6.78 18.15 -3.54
C PHE A 70 -7.99 18.18 -2.61
N GLN A 71 -7.90 18.83 -1.44
CA GLN A 71 -9.02 18.97 -0.50
C GLN A 71 -10.20 19.70 -1.12
N THR A 72 -9.97 20.81 -1.83
CA THR A 72 -11.04 21.53 -2.56
C THR A 72 -11.69 20.64 -3.63
N LYS A 73 -10.89 19.88 -4.39
CA LYS A 73 -11.42 18.95 -5.39
C LYS A 73 -12.16 17.78 -4.74
N ARG A 74 -11.69 17.29 -3.59
CA ARG A 74 -12.31 16.21 -2.81
C ARG A 74 -13.75 16.57 -2.44
N GLU A 75 -13.98 17.79 -1.98
CA GLU A 75 -15.31 18.32 -1.67
C GLU A 75 -16.18 18.45 -2.94
N THR A 76 -15.59 18.97 -4.02
CA THR A 76 -16.28 19.11 -5.33
C THR A 76 -16.79 17.76 -5.85
N TYR A 77 -15.95 16.73 -5.76
CA TYR A 77 -16.27 15.37 -6.22
C TYR A 77 -16.95 14.49 -5.14
N LYS A 78 -17.30 15.06 -3.97
CA LYS A 78 -17.95 14.36 -2.84
C LYS A 78 -17.23 13.07 -2.41
N ILE A 79 -15.90 13.08 -2.45
CA ILE A 79 -15.09 11.92 -2.07
C ILE A 79 -15.08 11.80 -0.53
N LYS A 80 -15.59 10.67 -0.02
CA LYS A 80 -15.80 10.44 1.42
C LYS A 80 -14.53 10.25 2.23
N HIS A 81 -13.48 9.68 1.64
CA HIS A 81 -12.26 9.32 2.37
C HIS A 81 -11.09 10.19 1.92
N ASP A 82 -10.13 10.38 2.82
CA ASP A 82 -8.86 11.02 2.47
C ASP A 82 -7.86 9.98 1.95
N LEU A 83 -6.78 10.43 1.31
CA LEU A 83 -5.70 9.54 0.87
C LEU A 83 -4.93 9.02 2.09
N ILE A 84 -4.79 7.70 2.17
CA ILE A 84 -4.14 7.04 3.30
C ILE A 84 -2.81 6.44 2.86
N LEU A 85 -1.76 6.72 3.64
CA LEU A 85 -0.48 6.03 3.53
C LEU A 85 -0.59 4.61 4.08
N VAL A 86 0.04 3.66 3.40
CA VAL A 86 0.16 2.29 3.88
C VAL A 86 1.00 2.25 5.15
N VAL A 87 0.42 1.75 6.23
CA VAL A 87 1.09 1.55 7.52
C VAL A 87 1.05 0.06 7.89
N PRO A 88 2.19 -0.58 8.23
CA PRO A 88 2.25 -2.03 8.48
C PRO A 88 1.40 -2.52 9.66
N ILE A 89 1.24 -1.66 10.68
CA ILE A 89 0.50 -1.94 11.91
C ILE A 89 -1.02 -1.72 11.77
N ARG A 90 -1.48 -1.01 10.73
CA ARG A 90 -2.90 -0.70 10.52
C ARG A 90 -3.55 -1.74 9.63
N TRP A 91 -4.65 -2.33 10.09
CA TRP A 91 -5.35 -3.37 9.36
C TRP A 91 -5.90 -2.84 8.04
N TYR A 92 -5.82 -3.66 6.98
CA TYR A 92 -6.31 -3.34 5.64
C TYR A 92 -5.71 -2.07 5.01
N SER A 93 -4.55 -1.60 5.49
CA SER A 93 -3.94 -0.36 5.00
C SER A 93 -3.60 -0.38 3.50
N HIS A 94 -3.14 -1.54 3.00
CA HIS A 94 -2.80 -1.76 1.60
C HIS A 94 -4.04 -1.66 0.71
N TYR A 95 -5.10 -2.37 1.09
CA TYR A 95 -6.38 -2.33 0.41
C TYR A 95 -7.00 -0.92 0.42
N ASN A 96 -7.01 -0.25 1.57
CA ASN A 96 -7.61 1.06 1.73
C ASN A 96 -6.88 2.15 0.92
N ALA A 97 -5.54 2.10 0.86
CA ALA A 97 -4.74 3.04 0.07
C ALA A 97 -5.16 3.00 -1.41
N CYS A 98 -5.18 1.80 -2.02
CA CYS A 98 -5.60 1.62 -3.41
C CYS A 98 -7.08 1.98 -3.62
N ARG A 99 -7.96 1.56 -2.70
CA ARG A 99 -9.40 1.83 -2.78
C ARG A 99 -9.69 3.33 -2.76
N TYR A 100 -9.07 4.08 -1.85
CA TYR A 100 -9.31 5.52 -1.70
C TYR A 100 -8.67 6.32 -2.83
N LEU A 101 -7.47 5.93 -3.28
CA LEU A 101 -6.87 6.52 -4.46
C LEU A 101 -7.75 6.32 -5.70
N ARG A 102 -8.30 5.12 -5.89
CA ARG A 102 -9.23 4.82 -6.98
C ARG A 102 -10.51 5.67 -6.90
N ALA A 103 -11.07 5.83 -5.70
CA ALA A 103 -12.24 6.70 -5.50
C ALA A 103 -11.91 8.18 -5.77
N ALA A 104 -10.68 8.59 -5.51
CA ALA A 104 -10.20 9.95 -5.71
C ALA A 104 -9.63 10.21 -7.11
N LYS A 105 -9.72 9.26 -8.05
CA LYS A 105 -9.10 9.32 -9.38
C LYS A 105 -9.34 10.66 -10.09
N PHE A 106 -10.60 11.11 -10.17
CA PHE A 106 -10.95 12.34 -10.87
C PHE A 106 -10.40 13.60 -10.17
N ALA A 107 -10.39 13.61 -8.84
CA ALA A 107 -9.81 14.71 -8.08
C ALA A 107 -8.29 14.79 -8.27
N VAL A 108 -7.60 13.64 -8.25
CA VAL A 108 -6.14 13.57 -8.49
C VAL A 108 -5.80 13.97 -9.92
N GLN A 109 -6.57 13.53 -10.91
CA GLN A 109 -6.36 13.91 -12.32
C GLN A 109 -6.62 15.40 -12.60
N ALA A 110 -7.47 16.03 -11.79
CA ALA A 110 -7.76 17.46 -11.87
C ALA A 110 -6.71 18.34 -11.17
N LEU A 111 -5.69 17.74 -10.54
CA LEU A 111 -4.59 18.49 -9.96
C LEU A 111 -3.73 19.15 -11.05
N PRO A 112 -3.18 20.34 -10.80
CA PRO A 112 -2.35 21.03 -11.76
C PRO A 112 -1.12 20.18 -12.12
N ARG A 113 -0.94 19.88 -13.41
CA ARG A 113 0.18 19.05 -13.92
C ARG A 113 1.56 19.72 -13.81
N ARG A 114 1.61 21.00 -13.44
CA ARG A 114 2.84 21.77 -13.30
C ARG A 114 3.35 21.68 -11.87
N MET A 115 4.00 20.57 -11.55
CA MET A 115 5.17 20.63 -10.69
C MET A 115 6.03 19.41 -11.01
N SER A 116 6.96 19.63 -11.94
CA SER A 116 8.11 18.76 -12.16
C SER A 116 8.77 18.48 -10.82
N PRO A 117 9.05 17.21 -10.46
CA PRO A 117 10.03 16.94 -9.43
C PRO A 117 11.36 17.49 -9.94
N GLN A 118 11.82 18.59 -9.35
CA GLN A 118 13.21 19.00 -9.48
C GLN A 118 14.00 18.15 -8.49
N PHE A 119 14.37 16.94 -8.89
CA PHE A 119 15.44 16.14 -8.30
C PHE A 119 16.08 15.29 -9.39
#